data_AF-A0A2S6F941-F1
#
_entry.id   AF-A0A2S6F941-F1
#
_cell.length_a   1.000
_cell.length_b   1.000
_cell.length_c   1.000
_cell.angle_alpha   90.00
_cell.angle_beta   90.00
_cell.angle_gamma   90.00
#
_symmetry.space_group_name_H-M   'P 1'
#
loop_
_entity.id
_entity.type
_entity.pdbx_description
1 polymer ?
#
loop_
_entity_poly.entity_id
_entity_poly.type
_entity_poly.pdbx_seq_one_letter_code
_entity_poly.pdbx_strand_id
1 'polypeptide(L)'
;MTIECYSIDGDECILRKEYDDAPDSEKFSGKAVIYTNLPLIKKIKREIAKNKLQPIIVFNGSSRQSMFMEQLNALREKKLFRGSFCLALQRLCDYLKVELDKTLLPDITGDLEYGTTFNRIMDEVLNIEWLDNKKLQHKHVPYPDYNENWHAKLDPFKRILLFAQIQKIRNDHPDEDIIFNFIDDKDDILSTLKKYFINYSYMIPHGVTLRLNHYDGSNVSSYASIKGTGRPYKNYRQIVIDMHEHVYNLDAFAETINQNDKFSEIPAVRQILEHEFFVSDPDDVVSCLDNGKIPFVIRKSKSQISGYIMFTAVYKTSQGIFANRYGINTEGKLYKFFDSQIEKMDIDSEGIIAALEREIVITKMIIEKTENLSKIPWKSQPEKKIIDLDYQENGEKEAETNPSELFTPMTNSFHSSDRRENKQKSLCSQLRSCKFFVSRINNAESELNKKQLPFLIRPSRATSNEYYMFTTVCKTSKGIFNHRYGIDRKGNLYSFDKDGTQKVNIMPKGIIATLKKEIVEQTQKIEKAQDVAQITWIPEEDKSPNSSTKRKNKKPEWHLKFFNENGDSTQFSEITPTPCKNI
;
A
#
# COMPACT_ATOMS: atom_id res chain seq x y z
N MET A 1 33.45 9.97 17.18
CA MET A 1 32.74 10.71 18.23
C MET A 1 31.32 10.12 18.32
N THR A 2 30.44 10.56 19.22
CA THR A 2 29.11 9.92 19.39
C THR A 2 27.98 10.94 19.45
N ILE A 3 27.14 10.95 18.41
CA ILE A 3 25.96 11.82 18.32
C ILE A 3 24.78 11.14 19.02
N GLU A 4 24.07 11.90 19.85
CA GLU A 4 22.87 11.42 20.54
C GLU A 4 21.63 12.11 19.94
N CYS A 5 20.71 11.31 19.40
CA CYS A 5 19.48 11.79 18.80
C CYS A 5 18.27 11.40 19.65
N TYR A 6 17.22 12.23 19.63
CA TYR A 6 15.93 11.95 20.27
C TYR A 6 14.77 12.20 19.30
N SER A 7 14.08 11.15 18.89
CA SER A 7 12.80 11.25 18.18
C SER A 7 11.68 10.97 19.17
N ILE A 8 10.85 11.98 19.45
CA ILE A 8 9.92 11.97 20.58
C ILE A 8 8.48 12.04 20.06
N ASP A 9 7.60 11.16 20.54
CA ASP A 9 6.17 11.25 20.20
C ASP A 9 5.49 12.48 20.81
N GLY A 10 4.37 12.87 20.21
CA GLY A 10 3.51 13.94 20.67
C GLY A 10 2.54 13.51 21.76
N ASP A 11 1.59 12.64 21.41
CA ASP A 11 0.47 12.30 22.29
C ASP A 11 0.98 11.54 23.52
N GLU A 12 0.53 11.95 24.73
CA GLU A 12 0.92 11.38 26.04
C GLU A 12 2.44 11.37 26.36
N CYS A 13 3.30 11.80 25.42
CA CYS A 13 4.71 12.08 25.63
C CYS A 13 4.96 13.57 25.91
N ILE A 14 4.74 14.46 24.92
CA ILE A 14 4.91 15.92 25.07
C ILE A 14 3.58 16.62 25.34
N LEU A 15 2.54 16.23 24.58
CA LEU A 15 1.18 16.77 24.62
C LEU A 15 0.30 15.88 25.51
N ARG A 16 0.66 15.80 26.79
CA ARG A 16 -0.07 14.99 27.76
C ARG A 16 -1.35 15.68 28.21
N LYS A 17 -2.19 14.95 28.95
CA LYS A 17 -3.39 15.52 29.57
C LYS A 17 -3.13 16.82 30.33
N GLU A 18 -2.06 16.93 31.12
CA GLU A 18 -1.76 18.16 31.86
C GLU A 18 -1.38 19.34 30.94
N TYR A 19 -0.82 19.05 29.75
CA TYR A 19 -0.53 20.05 28.74
C TYR A 19 -1.81 20.49 28.03
N ASP A 20 -2.67 19.52 27.68
CA ASP A 20 -3.98 19.79 27.07
C ASP A 20 -4.85 20.68 27.95
N ASP A 21 -4.84 20.42 29.27
CA ASP A 21 -5.60 21.17 30.27
C ASP A 21 -4.95 22.54 30.61
N ALA A 22 -3.76 22.85 30.07
CA ALA A 22 -3.07 24.11 30.32
C ALA A 22 -3.71 25.31 29.58
N PRO A 23 -3.57 26.54 30.11
CA PRO A 23 -4.01 27.74 29.40
C PRO A 23 -3.30 27.91 28.05
N ASP A 24 -4.03 28.38 27.03
CA ASP A 24 -3.46 28.57 25.69
C ASP A 24 -2.24 29.51 25.71
N SER A 25 -2.26 30.57 26.51
CA SER A 25 -1.10 31.46 26.71
C SER A 25 0.16 30.73 27.19
N GLU A 26 0.00 29.68 28.00
CA GLU A 26 1.10 28.86 28.50
C GLU A 26 1.57 27.82 27.47
N LYS A 27 0.65 27.32 26.63
CA LYS A 27 0.97 26.49 25.46
C LYS A 27 1.80 27.28 24.44
N PHE A 28 1.37 28.51 24.09
CA PHE A 28 2.06 29.37 23.13
C PHE A 28 3.43 29.86 23.61
N SER A 29 3.53 30.25 24.89
CA SER A 29 4.81 30.66 25.49
C SER A 29 5.76 29.49 25.76
N GLY A 30 5.29 28.26 25.67
CA GLY A 30 6.07 27.04 25.96
C GLY A 30 6.15 26.67 27.44
N LYS A 31 5.63 27.51 28.37
CA LYS A 31 5.62 27.20 29.81
C LYS A 31 4.95 25.86 30.11
N ALA A 32 3.83 25.59 29.45
CA ALA A 32 3.09 24.34 29.58
C ALA A 32 3.95 23.12 29.26
N VAL A 33 4.71 23.16 28.16
CA VAL A 33 5.59 22.05 27.76
C VAL A 33 6.61 21.72 28.84
N ILE A 34 7.12 22.74 29.53
CA ILE A 34 8.23 22.57 30.48
C ILE A 34 7.76 21.95 31.79
N TYR A 35 6.71 22.48 32.43
CA TYR A 35 6.30 21.97 33.74
C TYR A 35 5.58 20.62 33.63
N THR A 36 4.93 20.32 32.50
CA THR A 36 4.31 19.00 32.32
C THR A 36 5.39 17.95 32.06
N ASN A 37 6.42 18.23 31.26
CA ASN A 37 7.40 17.21 30.83
C ASN A 37 8.69 17.14 31.68
N LEU A 38 8.63 17.52 32.96
CA LEU A 38 9.80 17.55 33.84
C LEU A 38 10.60 16.22 33.92
N PRO A 39 9.98 15.03 33.98
CA PRO A 39 10.74 13.77 34.01
C PRO A 39 11.56 13.53 32.73
N LEU A 40 10.96 13.75 31.55
CA LEU A 40 11.63 13.67 30.26
C LEU A 40 12.78 14.67 30.17
N ILE A 41 12.52 15.94 30.52
CA ILE A 41 13.53 17.02 30.56
C ILE A 41 14.70 16.65 31.47
N LYS A 42 14.43 16.12 32.67
CA LYS A 42 15.47 15.69 33.60
C LYS A 42 16.33 14.57 33.02
N LYS A 43 15.73 13.60 32.30
CA LYS A 43 16.50 12.56 31.61
C LYS A 43 17.39 13.16 30.53
N ILE A 44 16.85 13.96 29.62
CA ILE A 44 17.62 14.54 28.52
C ILE A 44 18.75 15.42 29.07
N LYS A 45 18.48 16.27 30.08
CA LYS A 45 19.53 17.08 30.74
C LYS A 45 20.64 16.25 31.38
N ARG A 46 20.32 15.09 31.97
CA ARG A 46 21.35 14.18 32.51
C ARG A 46 22.22 13.60 31.41
N GLU A 47 21.63 13.22 30.27
CA GLU A 47 22.40 12.73 29.13
C GLU A 47 23.25 13.84 28.49
N ILE A 48 22.72 15.07 28.35
CA ILE A 48 23.52 16.26 27.98
C ILE A 48 24.74 16.41 28.89
N ALA A 49 24.54 16.34 30.22
CA ALA A 49 25.62 16.50 31.19
C ALA A 49 26.66 15.36 31.15
N LYS A 50 26.24 14.14 30.80
CA LYS A 50 27.14 12.99 30.61
C LYS A 50 27.94 13.09 29.31
N ASN A 51 27.31 13.53 28.22
CA ASN A 51 27.88 13.52 26.88
C ASN A 51 28.77 14.74 26.57
N LYS A 52 29.44 15.28 27.60
CA LYS A 52 30.38 16.41 27.58
C LYS A 52 30.94 16.76 26.18
N LEU A 53 30.23 17.62 25.42
CA LEU A 53 30.62 18.27 24.15
C LEU A 53 29.95 17.77 22.83
N GLN A 54 28.99 16.84 22.84
CA GLN A 54 28.34 16.39 21.59
C GLN A 54 27.01 17.12 21.33
N PRO A 55 26.66 17.46 20.06
CA PRO A 55 25.35 18.00 19.73
C PRO A 55 24.27 16.94 20.02
N ILE A 56 23.21 17.36 20.73
CA ILE A 56 21.99 16.58 20.83
C ILE A 56 21.03 17.09 19.76
N ILE A 57 20.55 16.18 18.93
CA ILE A 57 19.62 16.48 17.85
C ILE A 57 18.26 15.86 18.18
N VAL A 58 17.23 16.67 18.21
CA VAL A 58 15.85 16.26 18.46
C VAL A 58 15.09 16.23 17.14
N PHE A 59 14.26 15.21 16.95
CA PHE A 59 13.40 15.00 15.79
C PHE A 59 11.93 14.94 16.21
N ASN A 60 11.02 15.24 15.28
CA ASN A 60 9.59 14.97 15.43
C ASN A 60 9.33 13.46 15.31
N GLY A 61 9.02 12.79 16.43
CA GLY A 61 8.67 11.36 16.49
C GLY A 61 7.17 11.08 16.39
N SER A 62 6.35 12.08 16.06
CA SER A 62 4.90 11.98 15.99
C SER A 62 4.41 11.69 14.57
N SER A 63 3.25 11.05 14.45
CA SER A 63 2.52 10.94 13.17
C SER A 63 1.95 12.29 12.68
N ARG A 64 2.03 13.35 13.50
CA ARG A 64 1.73 14.74 13.12
C ARG A 64 2.83 15.29 12.18
N GLN A 65 2.78 14.84 10.93
CA GLN A 65 3.78 15.12 9.90
C GLN A 65 3.33 16.17 8.88
N SER A 66 2.10 16.68 8.97
CA SER A 66 1.52 17.65 8.03
C SER A 66 0.60 18.64 8.75
N MET A 67 0.31 19.78 8.09
CA MET A 67 -0.60 20.79 8.62
C MET A 67 -1.99 20.23 8.92
N PHE A 68 -2.48 19.35 8.05
CA PHE A 68 -3.73 18.64 8.24
C PHE A 68 -3.72 17.80 9.52
N MET A 69 -2.64 17.04 9.76
CA MET A 69 -2.52 16.24 10.99
C MET A 69 -2.37 17.10 12.24
N GLU A 70 -1.71 18.24 12.15
CA GLU A 70 -1.67 19.24 13.23
C GLU A 70 -3.09 19.73 13.56
N GLN A 71 -3.86 20.17 12.56
CA GLN A 71 -5.24 20.64 12.75
C GLN A 71 -6.17 19.55 13.31
N LEU A 72 -6.11 18.34 12.73
CA LEU A 72 -6.94 17.21 13.17
C LEU A 72 -6.72 16.87 14.64
N ASN A 73 -5.48 16.95 15.12
CA ASN A 73 -5.15 16.57 16.49
C ASN A 73 -5.17 17.75 17.47
N ALA A 74 -5.16 18.98 16.97
CA ALA A 74 -5.27 20.18 17.79
C ALA A 74 -6.71 20.49 18.24
N LEU A 75 -7.73 19.88 17.62
CA LEU A 75 -9.14 20.09 17.93
C LEU A 75 -9.80 18.83 18.52
N ARG A 76 -10.45 18.93 19.69
CA ARG A 76 -11.39 17.92 20.21
C ARG A 76 -12.84 18.41 20.07
N GLU A 77 -13.81 17.53 20.27
CA GLU A 77 -15.28 17.68 20.18
C GLU A 77 -15.90 18.97 20.79
N LYS A 78 -15.14 19.79 21.54
CA LYS A 78 -15.56 21.07 22.14
C LYS A 78 -14.86 22.32 21.60
N LYS A 79 -14.14 22.27 20.46
CA LYS A 79 -13.37 23.41 19.89
C LYS A 79 -12.29 24.01 20.81
N LEU A 80 -11.78 23.24 21.78
CA LEU A 80 -10.65 23.67 22.62
C LEU A 80 -9.33 23.33 21.92
N PHE A 81 -8.40 24.29 21.89
CA PHE A 81 -7.06 24.11 21.36
C PHE A 81 -6.25 23.18 22.26
N ARG A 82 -5.94 21.96 21.79
CA ARG A 82 -5.07 21.02 22.52
C ARG A 82 -3.60 21.40 22.44
N GLY A 83 -3.21 22.18 21.44
CA GLY A 83 -1.83 22.57 21.19
C GLY A 83 -1.29 22.03 19.88
N SER A 84 -0.29 22.73 19.35
CA SER A 84 0.50 22.27 18.21
C SER A 84 1.71 21.48 18.70
N PHE A 85 1.97 20.32 18.08
CA PHE A 85 3.14 19.52 18.42
C PHE A 85 4.43 20.17 17.93
N CYS A 86 4.43 20.71 16.71
CA CYS A 86 5.58 21.43 16.16
C CYS A 86 6.01 22.59 17.09
N LEU A 87 5.03 23.39 17.57
CA LEU A 87 5.31 24.47 18.51
C LEU A 87 5.84 23.93 19.85
N ALA A 88 5.19 22.92 20.41
CA ALA A 88 5.61 22.35 21.69
C ALA A 88 7.04 21.78 21.62
N LEU A 89 7.37 21.07 20.54
CA LEU A 89 8.68 20.50 20.30
C LEU A 89 9.76 21.58 20.15
N GLN A 90 9.49 22.64 19.38
CA GLN A 90 10.40 23.79 19.27
C GLN A 90 10.67 24.43 20.64
N ARG A 91 9.62 24.69 21.43
CA ARG A 91 9.76 25.26 22.78
C ARG A 91 10.54 24.37 23.74
N LEU A 92 10.37 23.05 23.65
CA LEU A 92 11.16 22.09 24.41
C LEU A 92 12.64 22.18 24.04
N CYS A 93 12.97 22.21 22.75
CA CYS A 93 14.34 22.27 22.25
C CYS A 93 15.02 23.60 22.64
N ASP A 94 14.31 24.73 22.50
CA ASP A 94 14.79 26.05 22.92
C ASP A 94 15.17 26.05 24.41
N TYR A 95 14.31 25.46 25.26
CA TYR A 95 14.55 25.37 26.70
C TYR A 95 15.72 24.44 27.07
N LEU A 96 15.88 23.33 26.33
CA LEU A 96 16.99 22.40 26.51
C LEU A 96 18.31 22.90 25.91
N LYS A 97 18.25 23.92 25.02
CA LYS A 97 19.37 24.43 24.22
C LYS A 97 20.01 23.33 23.36
N VAL A 98 19.16 22.55 22.69
CA VAL A 98 19.54 21.45 21.79
C VAL A 98 19.08 21.76 20.37
N GLU A 99 19.69 21.08 19.41
CA GLU A 99 19.31 21.24 18.00
C GLU A 99 17.98 20.53 17.73
N LEU A 100 17.12 21.18 16.95
CA LEU A 100 15.90 20.57 16.41
C LEU A 100 16.09 20.34 14.91
N ASP A 101 16.14 19.07 14.52
CA ASP A 101 15.98 18.70 13.13
C ASP A 101 14.49 18.79 12.76
N LYS A 102 14.21 19.73 11.87
CA LYS A 102 12.85 20.10 11.46
C LYS A 102 12.30 19.23 10.33
N THR A 103 13.04 18.22 9.87
CA THR A 103 12.62 17.37 8.75
C THR A 103 11.34 16.63 9.07
N LEU A 104 10.36 16.75 8.19
CA LEU A 104 9.14 15.94 8.20
C LEU A 104 9.08 15.07 6.94
N LEU A 105 8.34 13.95 6.99
CA LEU A 105 8.18 13.05 5.85
C LEU A 105 7.69 13.74 4.56
N PRO A 106 6.81 14.77 4.60
CA PRO A 106 6.41 15.48 3.39
C PRO A 106 7.53 16.29 2.73
N ASP A 107 8.59 16.64 3.47
CA ASP A 107 9.77 17.25 2.85
C ASP A 107 10.46 16.26 1.90
N ILE A 108 10.39 14.96 2.22
CA ILE A 108 10.95 13.90 1.37
C ILE A 108 9.99 13.57 0.23
N THR A 109 8.71 13.31 0.54
CA THR A 109 7.75 12.86 -0.49
C THR A 109 7.31 13.96 -1.45
N GLY A 110 7.35 15.23 -1.01
CA GLY A 110 7.03 16.39 -1.82
C GLY A 110 8.25 17.03 -2.49
N ASP A 111 9.41 16.37 -2.40
CA ASP A 111 10.71 16.86 -2.85
C ASP A 111 11.03 18.32 -2.45
N LEU A 112 10.89 18.61 -1.16
CA LEU A 112 11.21 19.90 -0.58
C LEU A 112 12.58 19.87 0.12
N GLU A 113 13.11 21.07 0.38
CA GLU A 113 14.22 21.25 1.32
C GLU A 113 13.80 20.84 2.74
N TYR A 114 14.72 20.23 3.49
CA TYR A 114 14.46 19.77 4.85
C TYR A 114 13.98 20.90 5.76
N GLY A 115 12.89 20.65 6.50
CA GLY A 115 12.31 21.61 7.43
C GLY A 115 11.33 22.58 6.80
N THR A 116 11.14 22.55 5.47
CA THR A 116 10.15 23.41 4.79
C THR A 116 8.75 23.21 5.35
N THR A 117 8.30 21.97 5.48
CA THR A 117 6.96 21.65 5.98
C THR A 117 6.78 22.09 7.42
N PHE A 118 7.78 21.84 8.27
CA PHE A 118 7.74 22.25 9.68
C PHE A 118 7.67 23.78 9.82
N ASN A 119 8.51 24.52 9.09
CA ASN A 119 8.51 25.99 9.14
C ASN A 119 7.17 26.55 8.67
N ARG A 120 6.60 26.03 7.57
CA ARG A 120 5.25 26.43 7.13
C ARG A 120 4.21 26.18 8.22
N ILE A 121 4.22 25.00 8.86
CA ILE A 121 3.30 24.71 9.98
C ILE A 121 3.49 25.72 11.11
N MET A 122 4.73 26.06 11.47
CA MET A 122 5.02 27.02 12.52
C MET A 122 4.51 28.42 12.17
N ASP A 123 4.69 28.87 10.93
CA ASP A 123 4.20 30.16 10.45
C ASP A 123 2.67 30.24 10.56
N GLU A 124 1.97 29.16 10.18
CA GLU A 124 0.52 29.06 10.39
C GLU A 124 0.16 29.07 11.87
N VAL A 125 0.75 28.20 12.70
CA VAL A 125 0.40 28.07 14.12
C VAL A 125 0.61 29.38 14.90
N LEU A 126 1.63 30.16 14.54
CA LEU A 126 1.89 31.46 15.16
C LEU A 126 0.91 32.55 14.68
N ASN A 127 0.18 32.30 13.61
CA ASN A 127 -0.95 33.11 13.17
C ASN A 127 -2.26 32.58 13.78
N ILE A 128 -2.99 33.42 14.50
CA ILE A 128 -4.16 33.03 15.32
C ILE A 128 -5.31 32.39 14.48
N GLU A 129 -5.30 32.55 13.16
CA GLU A 129 -6.39 32.12 12.27
C GLU A 129 -6.18 30.75 11.59
N TRP A 130 -5.13 30.00 11.93
CA TRP A 130 -4.71 28.76 11.25
C TRP A 130 -5.70 27.57 11.26
N LEU A 131 -6.79 27.66 12.02
CA LEU A 131 -7.86 26.66 12.01
C LEU A 131 -8.81 26.81 10.82
N ASP A 132 -8.77 27.95 10.12
CA ASP A 132 -9.50 28.15 8.88
C ASP A 132 -8.58 27.85 7.69
N ASN A 133 -8.83 26.73 7.01
CA ASN A 133 -8.04 26.30 5.85
C ASN A 133 -8.00 27.35 4.72
N LYS A 134 -9.02 28.22 4.63
CA LYS A 134 -9.06 29.30 3.64
C LYS A 134 -8.10 30.44 3.96
N LYS A 135 -7.56 30.47 5.17
CA LYS A 135 -6.69 31.53 5.69
C LYS A 135 -5.24 31.09 5.86
N LEU A 136 -4.92 29.85 5.48
CA LEU A 136 -3.53 29.37 5.46
C LEU A 136 -2.72 30.20 4.46
N GLN A 137 -1.57 30.67 4.90
CA GLN A 137 -0.66 31.48 4.10
C GLN A 137 0.17 30.63 3.13
N HIS A 138 0.45 29.38 3.49
CA HIS A 138 1.31 28.48 2.76
C HIS A 138 0.56 27.36 2.05
N LYS A 139 1.06 26.99 0.87
CA LYS A 139 0.70 25.72 0.23
C LYS A 139 1.41 24.58 0.96
N HIS A 140 0.65 23.74 1.65
CA HIS A 140 1.18 22.55 2.33
C HIS A 140 1.17 21.32 1.41
N VAL A 141 2.16 20.45 1.57
CA VAL A 141 2.19 19.15 0.89
C VAL A 141 1.10 18.26 1.50
N PRO A 142 0.15 17.75 0.69
CA PRO A 142 -0.87 16.84 1.19
C PRO A 142 -0.20 15.54 1.60
N TYR A 143 -0.29 15.20 2.89
CA TYR A 143 0.29 13.99 3.42
C TYR A 143 -0.57 13.42 4.56
N PRO A 144 -1.20 12.26 4.35
CA PRO A 144 -1.61 11.67 3.07
C PRO A 144 -2.93 12.28 2.57
N ASP A 145 -3.07 12.37 1.25
CA ASP A 145 -4.14 13.07 0.50
C ASP A 145 -5.58 12.83 1.00
N TYR A 146 -6.42 13.87 0.99
CA TYR A 146 -7.82 13.86 1.44
C TYR A 146 -8.74 13.07 0.50
N ASN A 147 -8.29 12.76 -0.72
CA ASN A 147 -9.20 12.31 -1.77
C ASN A 147 -9.50 10.80 -1.74
N GLU A 148 -8.59 9.93 -1.29
CA GLU A 148 -8.85 8.49 -1.11
C GLU A 148 -7.96 7.87 -0.01
N ASN A 149 -8.58 7.33 1.04
CA ASN A 149 -7.95 6.46 2.04
C ASN A 149 -6.61 6.97 2.64
N TRP A 150 -6.56 8.18 3.20
CA TRP A 150 -5.35 8.67 3.90
C TRP A 150 -4.84 7.70 4.97
N HIS A 151 -5.74 7.04 5.70
CA HIS A 151 -5.40 5.97 6.64
C HIS A 151 -4.62 4.80 6.00
N ALA A 152 -4.73 4.62 4.69
CA ALA A 152 -4.07 3.57 3.94
C ALA A 152 -2.66 3.88 3.48
N LYS A 153 -2.20 5.13 3.61
CA LYS A 153 -0.82 5.55 3.30
C LYS A 153 0.00 5.91 4.54
N LEU A 154 -0.63 5.90 5.72
CA LEU A 154 0.05 6.09 7.00
C LEU A 154 0.63 4.78 7.51
N ASP A 155 1.89 4.83 7.93
CA ASP A 155 2.46 3.78 8.76
C ASP A 155 2.09 4.03 10.22
N PRO A 156 1.13 3.29 10.81
CA PRO A 156 0.68 3.54 12.18
C PRO A 156 1.76 3.24 13.22
N PHE A 157 2.83 2.54 12.84
CA PHE A 157 3.89 2.10 13.75
C PHE A 157 5.21 2.86 13.56
N LYS A 158 5.24 3.92 12.74
CA LYS A 158 6.39 4.84 12.60
C LYS A 158 7.70 4.20 12.09
N ARG A 159 7.64 3.03 11.44
CA ARG A 159 8.79 2.37 10.80
C ARG A 159 9.36 3.25 9.68
N ILE A 160 8.51 3.83 8.84
CA ILE A 160 8.96 4.72 7.74
C ILE A 160 9.60 6.00 8.31
N LEU A 161 8.97 6.62 9.32
CA LEU A 161 9.49 7.81 10.00
C LEU A 161 10.89 7.56 10.57
N LEU A 162 11.04 6.47 11.33
CA LEU A 162 12.32 6.11 11.92
C LEU A 162 13.37 5.76 10.87
N PHE A 163 13.01 5.02 9.83
CA PHE A 163 13.92 4.75 8.72
C PHE A 163 14.43 6.05 8.09
N ALA A 164 13.53 6.99 7.77
CA ALA A 164 13.89 8.28 7.18
C ALA A 164 14.86 9.08 8.06
N GLN A 165 14.54 9.24 9.35
CA GLN A 165 15.36 10.01 10.28
C GLN A 165 16.73 9.38 10.53
N ILE A 166 16.77 8.05 10.72
CA ILE A 166 18.01 7.29 10.92
C ILE A 166 18.92 7.37 9.68
N GLN A 167 18.35 7.23 8.47
CA GLN A 167 19.11 7.35 7.24
C GLN A 167 19.61 8.78 7.03
N LYS A 168 18.79 9.79 7.31
CA LYS A 168 19.20 11.19 7.24
C LYS A 168 20.41 11.47 8.13
N ILE A 169 20.28 11.23 9.43
CA ILE A 169 21.36 11.55 10.38
C ILE A 169 22.64 10.76 10.08
N ARG A 170 22.53 9.52 9.60
CA ARG A 170 23.70 8.75 9.21
C ARG A 170 24.40 9.32 7.97
N ASN A 171 23.64 9.81 6.99
CA ASN A 171 24.22 10.44 5.79
C ASN A 171 24.84 11.81 6.14
N ASP A 172 24.25 12.56 7.07
CA ASP A 172 24.77 13.85 7.52
C ASP A 172 26.05 13.69 8.39
N HIS A 173 26.19 12.55 9.07
CA HIS A 173 27.33 12.23 9.94
C HIS A 173 27.89 10.81 9.68
N PRO A 174 28.59 10.61 8.56
CA PRO A 174 29.03 9.29 8.10
C PRO A 174 30.18 8.67 8.90
N ASP A 175 30.91 9.46 9.70
CA ASP A 175 32.08 8.98 10.47
C ASP A 175 31.79 8.83 11.97
N GLU A 176 30.56 9.15 12.40
CA GLU A 176 30.18 9.20 13.80
C GLU A 176 29.40 7.98 14.26
N ASP A 177 29.58 7.57 15.51
CA ASP A 177 28.66 6.64 16.14
C ASP A 177 27.38 7.39 16.51
N ILE A 178 26.22 6.83 16.22
CA ILE A 178 24.93 7.49 16.46
C ILE A 178 24.11 6.64 17.43
N ILE A 179 23.72 7.24 18.55
CA ILE A 179 22.70 6.70 19.45
C ILE A 179 21.39 7.36 19.11
N PHE A 180 20.48 6.62 18.48
CA PHE A 180 19.17 7.12 18.10
C PHE A 180 18.11 6.68 19.10
N ASN A 181 17.67 7.59 19.98
CA ASN A 181 16.62 7.30 20.97
C ASN A 181 15.25 7.62 20.39
N PHE A 182 14.40 6.61 20.26
CA PHE A 182 12.97 6.79 20.01
C PHE A 182 12.19 6.68 21.32
N ILE A 183 11.27 7.61 21.57
CA ILE A 183 10.44 7.69 22.79
C ILE A 183 8.97 7.73 22.38
N ASP A 184 8.18 6.81 22.94
CA ASP A 184 6.75 6.66 22.68
C ASP A 184 6.03 6.17 23.93
N ASP A 185 4.74 6.46 24.07
CA ASP A 185 3.90 6.01 25.19
C ASP A 185 3.30 4.62 24.93
N LYS A 186 3.23 4.17 23.68
CA LYS A 186 2.46 2.98 23.31
C LYS A 186 3.31 1.72 23.14
N ASP A 187 2.97 0.72 23.94
CA ASP A 187 3.61 -0.59 23.89
C ASP A 187 3.38 -1.35 22.58
N ASP A 188 2.25 -1.16 21.89
CA ASP A 188 2.00 -1.81 20.60
C ASP A 188 2.88 -1.22 19.48
N ILE A 189 3.13 0.09 19.50
CA ILE A 189 4.12 0.75 18.63
C ILE A 189 5.53 0.25 18.96
N LEU A 190 5.96 0.34 20.23
CA LEU A 190 7.31 -0.06 20.63
C LEU A 190 7.59 -1.55 20.39
N SER A 191 6.63 -2.43 20.66
CA SER A 191 6.77 -3.86 20.40
C SER A 191 6.85 -4.17 18.90
N THR A 192 6.08 -3.47 18.07
CA THR A 192 6.13 -3.62 16.61
C THR A 192 7.44 -3.14 16.04
N LEU A 193 7.91 -1.96 16.45
CA LEU A 193 9.21 -1.41 16.08
C LEU A 193 10.36 -2.34 16.49
N LYS A 194 10.34 -2.84 17.73
CA LYS A 194 11.31 -3.81 18.23
C LYS A 194 11.38 -5.03 17.33
N LYS A 195 10.22 -5.64 17.03
CA LYS A 195 10.15 -6.83 16.18
C LYS A 195 10.69 -6.55 14.77
N TYR A 196 10.25 -5.45 14.17
CA TYR A 196 10.63 -5.06 12.81
C TYR A 196 12.15 -4.87 12.70
N PHE A 197 12.73 -4.00 13.54
CA PHE A 197 14.15 -3.67 13.44
C PHE A 197 15.09 -4.75 14.00
N ILE A 198 14.61 -5.69 14.83
CA ILE A 198 15.40 -6.90 15.15
C ILE A 198 15.47 -7.84 13.94
N ASN A 199 14.33 -8.10 13.29
CA ASN A 199 14.28 -8.99 12.13
C ASN A 199 14.98 -8.39 10.91
N TYR A 200 14.95 -7.06 10.79
CA TYR A 200 15.47 -6.30 9.67
C TYR A 200 16.49 -5.27 10.14
N SER A 201 17.46 -5.69 10.96
CA SER A 201 18.49 -4.79 11.51
C SER A 201 19.35 -4.11 10.46
N TYR A 202 19.37 -4.63 9.22
CA TYR A 202 20.01 -4.01 8.06
C TYR A 202 19.25 -2.78 7.53
N MET A 203 18.00 -2.55 7.95
CA MET A 203 17.29 -1.30 7.67
C MET A 203 17.85 -0.13 8.49
N ILE A 204 18.63 -0.43 9.55
CA ILE A 204 19.39 0.54 10.34
C ILE A 204 20.85 0.46 9.85
N PRO A 205 21.47 1.58 9.44
CA PRO A 205 22.87 1.58 9.06
C PRO A 205 23.81 1.16 10.21
N HIS A 206 24.92 0.53 9.86
CA HIS A 206 26.08 0.36 10.74
C HIS A 206 26.53 1.73 11.29
N GLY A 207 27.08 1.72 12.50
CA GLY A 207 27.38 2.93 13.27
C GLY A 207 26.17 3.54 13.98
N VAL A 208 24.94 3.06 13.73
CA VAL A 208 23.74 3.52 14.45
C VAL A 208 23.25 2.45 15.43
N THR A 209 22.93 2.86 16.66
CA THR A 209 22.18 2.05 17.63
C THR A 209 20.82 2.70 17.88
N LEU A 210 19.74 2.02 17.49
CA LEU A 210 18.37 2.41 17.80
C LEU A 210 18.00 1.95 19.21
N ARG A 211 17.68 2.91 20.09
CA ARG A 211 17.16 2.66 21.44
C ARG A 211 15.69 3.02 21.49
N LEU A 212 14.85 2.03 21.72
CA LEU A 212 13.43 2.22 21.96
C LEU A 212 13.22 2.47 23.45
N ASN A 213 12.46 3.50 23.80
CA ASN A 213 12.16 3.87 25.17
C ASN A 213 10.65 4.07 25.34
N HIS A 214 10.11 3.57 26.44
CA HIS A 214 8.73 3.81 26.83
C HIS A 214 8.65 5.05 27.74
N TYR A 215 7.69 5.93 27.50
CA TYR A 215 7.40 7.08 28.35
C TYR A 215 5.91 7.43 28.38
N ASP A 216 5.30 7.36 29.56
CA ASP A 216 3.89 7.61 29.82
C ASP A 216 3.66 8.89 30.67
N GLY A 217 4.65 9.77 30.71
CA GLY A 217 4.66 10.93 31.60
C GLY A 217 5.41 10.72 32.92
N SER A 218 5.59 9.47 33.39
CA SER A 218 6.22 9.18 34.69
C SER A 218 7.74 9.09 34.61
N ASN A 219 8.28 8.02 34.01
CA ASN A 219 9.70 7.76 33.85
C ASN A 219 9.96 7.21 32.46
N VAL A 220 11.05 7.65 31.85
CA VAL A 220 11.47 7.09 30.57
C VAL A 220 12.27 5.81 30.80
N SER A 221 11.69 4.67 30.46
CA SER A 221 12.28 3.35 30.65
C SER A 221 12.81 2.75 29.34
N SER A 222 13.90 1.97 29.42
CA SER A 222 14.49 1.31 28.25
C SER A 222 13.62 0.13 27.82
N TYR A 223 13.26 0.07 26.53
CA TYR A 223 12.43 -0.98 25.94
C TYR A 223 13.24 -1.97 25.10
N ALA A 224 14.12 -1.46 24.23
CA ALA A 224 15.03 -2.26 23.40
C ALA A 224 16.24 -1.45 22.96
N SER A 225 17.34 -2.15 22.63
CA SER A 225 18.53 -1.57 22.01
C SER A 225 18.94 -2.46 20.84
N ILE A 226 18.99 -1.88 19.63
CA ILE A 226 19.15 -2.60 18.37
C ILE A 226 20.31 -1.96 17.61
N LYS A 227 21.37 -2.73 17.37
CA LYS A 227 22.51 -2.28 16.56
C LYS A 227 22.18 -2.44 15.08
N GLY A 228 22.44 -1.40 14.30
CA GLY A 228 22.30 -1.45 12.85
C GLY A 228 23.40 -2.28 12.20
N THR A 229 23.03 -2.97 11.12
CA THR A 229 23.93 -3.84 10.34
C THR A 229 23.99 -3.45 8.87
N GLY A 230 23.17 -2.48 8.44
CA GLY A 230 23.02 -2.10 7.04
C GLY A 230 24.02 -1.06 6.57
N ARG A 231 23.86 -0.65 5.31
CA ARG A 231 24.56 0.50 4.75
C ARG A 231 23.71 1.77 4.85
N PRO A 232 24.34 2.96 4.93
CA PRO A 232 23.64 4.20 4.63
C PRO A 232 23.25 4.23 3.14
N TYR A 233 22.02 4.62 2.84
CA TYR A 233 21.56 4.79 1.46
C TYR A 233 21.65 6.26 1.06
N LYS A 234 22.44 6.58 0.03
CA LYS A 234 22.47 7.94 -0.54
C LYS A 234 21.13 8.35 -1.16
N ASN A 235 20.40 7.37 -1.72
CA ASN A 235 19.07 7.55 -2.31
C ASN A 235 17.93 7.27 -1.31
N TYR A 236 18.15 7.38 0.01
CA TYR A 236 17.14 7.02 1.00
C TYR A 236 15.81 7.80 0.84
N ARG A 237 15.83 9.02 0.29
CA ARG A 237 14.62 9.80 -0.04
C ARG A 237 13.69 8.99 -0.96
N GLN A 238 14.23 8.38 -2.01
CA GLN A 238 13.45 7.53 -2.91
C GLN A 238 12.96 6.26 -2.20
N ILE A 239 13.80 5.64 -1.36
CA ILE A 239 13.40 4.46 -0.59
C ILE A 239 12.23 4.78 0.35
N VAL A 240 12.21 5.96 0.98
CA VAL A 240 11.09 6.42 1.81
C VAL A 240 9.81 6.56 1.00
N ILE A 241 9.89 7.13 -0.22
CA ILE A 241 8.75 7.21 -1.14
C ILE A 241 8.24 5.81 -1.48
N ASP A 242 9.14 4.89 -1.83
CA ASP A 242 8.79 3.51 -2.15
C ASP A 242 8.18 2.76 -0.95
N MET A 243 8.67 3.03 0.27
CA MET A 243 8.09 2.49 1.51
C MET A 243 6.64 2.97 1.71
N HIS A 244 6.31 4.21 1.38
CA HIS A 244 4.94 4.71 1.46
C HIS A 244 3.99 3.97 0.53
N GLU A 245 4.43 3.65 -0.69
CA GLU A 245 3.65 2.85 -1.64
C GLU A 245 3.48 1.39 -1.19
N HIS A 246 4.31 0.91 -0.25
CA HIS A 246 4.28 -0.45 0.29
C HIS A 246 3.96 -0.51 1.80
N VAL A 247 3.29 0.50 2.35
CA VAL A 247 3.11 0.66 3.81
C VAL A 247 2.48 -0.55 4.52
N TYR A 248 1.66 -1.34 3.82
CA TYR A 248 1.03 -2.56 4.33
C TYR A 248 1.91 -3.81 4.27
N ASN A 249 3.04 -3.75 3.56
CA ASN A 249 3.93 -4.90 3.35
C ASN A 249 5.40 -4.51 3.54
N LEU A 250 5.68 -3.69 4.55
CA LEU A 250 7.04 -3.21 4.87
C LEU A 250 8.03 -4.33 5.24
N ASP A 251 7.53 -5.49 5.65
CA ASP A 251 8.32 -6.70 5.91
C ASP A 251 8.91 -7.25 4.59
N ALA A 252 8.06 -7.48 3.58
CA ALA A 252 8.53 -7.90 2.26
C ALA A 252 9.36 -6.82 1.55
N PHE A 253 9.05 -5.54 1.80
CA PHE A 253 9.86 -4.44 1.31
C PHE A 253 11.29 -4.50 1.88
N ALA A 254 11.44 -4.66 3.19
CA ALA A 254 12.76 -4.82 3.83
C ALA A 254 13.52 -6.02 3.26
N GLU A 255 12.85 -7.17 3.09
CA GLU A 255 13.46 -8.35 2.47
C GLU A 255 13.95 -8.07 1.04
N THR A 256 13.17 -7.30 0.26
CA THR A 256 13.55 -6.88 -1.09
C THR A 256 14.77 -5.96 -1.07
N ILE A 257 14.84 -5.02 -0.13
CA ILE A 257 16.01 -4.15 0.04
C ILE A 257 17.26 -4.96 0.42
N ASN A 258 17.16 -5.88 1.37
CA ASN A 258 18.27 -6.76 1.75
C ASN A 258 18.78 -7.61 0.59
N GLN A 259 17.84 -8.13 -0.19
CA GLN A 259 18.14 -8.86 -1.41
C GLN A 259 18.91 -7.95 -2.36
N ASN A 260 18.37 -6.78 -2.74
CA ASN A 260 19.03 -5.81 -3.61
C ASN A 260 20.44 -5.41 -3.11
N ASP A 261 20.62 -5.25 -1.80
CA ASP A 261 21.91 -4.91 -1.21
C ASP A 261 22.93 -6.04 -1.39
N LYS A 262 22.57 -7.26 -0.96
CA LYS A 262 23.39 -8.47 -1.20
C LYS A 262 23.69 -8.67 -2.68
N PHE A 263 22.76 -8.29 -3.55
CA PHE A 263 22.90 -8.37 -4.99
C PHE A 263 23.92 -7.37 -5.54
N SER A 264 23.95 -6.14 -5.03
CA SER A 264 24.94 -5.13 -5.44
C SER A 264 26.39 -5.46 -5.02
N GLU A 265 26.57 -6.44 -4.13
CA GLU A 265 27.87 -6.97 -3.72
C GLU A 265 28.39 -8.06 -4.66
N ILE A 266 27.53 -8.69 -5.46
CA ILE A 266 27.93 -9.72 -6.42
C ILE A 266 28.60 -9.04 -7.63
N PRO A 267 29.88 -9.34 -7.95
CA PRO A 267 30.61 -8.65 -9.03
C PRO A 267 29.89 -8.69 -10.38
N ALA A 268 29.29 -9.81 -10.74
CA ALA A 268 28.53 -9.97 -11.98
C ALA A 268 27.29 -9.06 -12.03
N VAL A 269 26.60 -8.88 -10.91
CA VAL A 269 25.41 -8.00 -10.85
C VAL A 269 25.83 -6.55 -10.96
N ARG A 270 26.93 -6.17 -10.29
CA ARG A 270 27.51 -4.83 -10.40
C ARG A 270 27.88 -4.51 -11.84
N GLN A 271 28.57 -5.43 -12.53
CA GLN A 271 28.87 -5.29 -13.95
C GLN A 271 27.62 -5.03 -14.79
N ILE A 272 26.49 -5.71 -14.51
CA ILE A 272 25.23 -5.43 -15.21
C ILE A 272 24.73 -4.03 -14.91
N LEU A 273 24.58 -3.68 -13.63
CA LEU A 273 23.96 -2.42 -13.21
C LEU A 273 24.76 -1.18 -13.64
N GLU A 274 26.08 -1.32 -13.79
CA GLU A 274 26.99 -0.24 -14.20
C GLU A 274 27.22 -0.21 -15.74
N HIS A 275 26.75 -1.21 -16.49
CA HIS A 275 26.94 -1.24 -17.93
C HIS A 275 25.97 -0.31 -18.66
N GLU A 276 26.42 0.29 -19.77
CA GLU A 276 25.59 1.13 -20.65
C GLU A 276 24.40 0.38 -21.28
N PHE A 277 24.39 -0.96 -21.21
CA PHE A 277 23.28 -1.77 -21.73
C PHE A 277 22.13 -1.86 -20.72
N PHE A 278 22.36 -1.51 -19.45
CA PHE A 278 21.33 -1.58 -18.43
C PHE A 278 20.43 -0.34 -18.45
N VAL A 279 19.12 -0.58 -18.50
CA VAL A 279 18.09 0.46 -18.50
C VAL A 279 17.16 0.20 -17.33
N SER A 280 17.01 1.22 -16.48
CA SER A 280 16.17 1.17 -15.28
C SER A 280 14.68 1.29 -15.60
N ASP A 281 14.32 2.03 -16.65
CA ASP A 281 12.95 2.25 -17.09
C ASP A 281 12.54 1.24 -18.19
N PRO A 282 11.49 0.44 -18.00
CA PRO A 282 10.96 -0.44 -19.03
C PRO A 282 10.51 0.27 -20.32
N ASP A 283 10.09 1.53 -20.25
CA ASP A 283 9.54 2.28 -21.39
C ASP A 283 10.65 2.76 -22.34
N ASP A 284 11.88 2.89 -21.85
CA ASP A 284 13.04 3.32 -22.63
C ASP A 284 13.61 2.21 -23.54
N VAL A 285 13.27 0.94 -23.29
CA VAL A 285 13.90 -0.24 -23.92
C VAL A 285 13.86 -0.20 -25.44
N VAL A 286 12.72 0.17 -26.04
CA VAL A 286 12.57 0.21 -27.51
C VAL A 286 13.39 1.36 -28.10
N SER A 287 13.36 2.53 -27.46
CA SER A 287 14.12 3.70 -27.89
C SER A 287 15.64 3.45 -27.86
N CYS A 288 16.12 2.75 -26.83
CA CYS A 288 17.53 2.37 -26.69
C CYS A 288 17.97 1.39 -27.79
N LEU A 289 17.11 0.44 -28.17
CA LEU A 289 17.39 -0.51 -29.26
C LEU A 289 17.37 0.14 -30.65
N ASP A 290 16.51 1.13 -30.87
CA ASP A 290 16.37 1.79 -32.17
C ASP A 290 17.48 2.81 -32.46
N ASN A 291 18.15 3.34 -31.43
CA ASN A 291 19.30 4.23 -31.57
C ASN A 291 20.56 3.54 -32.15
N GLY A 292 20.53 2.23 -32.40
CA GLY A 292 21.53 1.48 -33.16
C GLY A 292 22.91 1.33 -32.50
N LYS A 293 23.11 1.86 -31.30
CA LYS A 293 24.41 1.88 -30.61
C LYS A 293 24.70 0.65 -29.75
N ILE A 294 23.67 -0.08 -29.32
CA ILE A 294 23.82 -1.20 -28.38
C ILE A 294 23.20 -2.50 -28.91
N PRO A 295 23.90 -3.65 -28.79
CA PRO A 295 23.47 -4.92 -29.41
C PRO A 295 22.24 -5.54 -28.73
N PHE A 296 21.98 -5.18 -27.48
CA PHE A 296 20.82 -5.55 -26.67
C PHE A 296 20.70 -4.61 -25.46
N VAL A 297 19.55 -4.63 -24.80
CA VAL A 297 19.25 -3.91 -23.55
C VAL A 297 19.06 -4.91 -22.43
N ILE A 298 19.60 -4.62 -21.25
CA ILE A 298 19.36 -5.36 -20.02
C ILE A 298 18.40 -4.53 -19.15
N ARG A 299 17.39 -5.17 -18.59
CA ARG A 299 16.51 -4.53 -17.60
C ARG A 299 16.15 -5.49 -16.47
N LYS A 300 15.61 -4.95 -15.39
CA LYS A 300 15.03 -5.77 -14.32
C LYS A 300 13.89 -6.64 -14.89
N SER A 301 13.86 -7.92 -14.49
CA SER A 301 12.81 -8.84 -14.91
C SER A 301 11.50 -8.52 -14.21
N LYS A 302 10.37 -8.59 -14.96
CA LYS A 302 9.01 -8.47 -14.40
C LYS A 302 8.63 -9.70 -13.54
N SER A 303 9.33 -10.82 -13.71
CA SER A 303 9.14 -12.04 -12.91
C SER A 303 10.27 -12.21 -11.91
N GLN A 304 9.91 -12.55 -10.68
CA GLN A 304 10.84 -12.79 -9.57
C GLN A 304 10.81 -14.28 -9.21
N ILE A 305 11.99 -14.85 -8.95
CA ILE A 305 12.15 -16.25 -8.54
C ILE A 305 13.03 -16.26 -7.29
N SER A 306 12.53 -16.86 -6.21
CA SER A 306 13.26 -16.92 -4.95
C SER A 306 14.64 -17.56 -5.13
N GLY A 307 15.67 -16.94 -4.55
CA GLY A 307 17.06 -17.37 -4.66
C GLY A 307 17.82 -16.83 -5.88
N TYR A 308 17.17 -16.05 -6.75
CA TYR A 308 17.79 -15.48 -7.96
C TYR A 308 17.48 -14.00 -8.15
N ILE A 309 18.44 -13.28 -8.72
CA ILE A 309 18.31 -11.92 -9.23
C ILE A 309 17.86 -11.99 -10.66
N MET A 310 16.59 -11.72 -10.91
CA MET A 310 16.04 -11.88 -12.24
C MET A 310 16.23 -10.63 -13.09
N PHE A 311 16.83 -10.78 -14.27
CA PHE A 311 16.93 -9.74 -15.29
C PHE A 311 16.50 -10.26 -16.66
N THR A 312 16.29 -9.36 -17.60
CA THR A 312 15.85 -9.69 -18.96
C THR A 312 16.75 -8.96 -19.95
N ALA A 313 17.32 -9.71 -20.89
CA ALA A 313 18.01 -9.14 -22.04
C ALA A 313 17.03 -9.07 -23.21
N VAL A 314 16.88 -7.89 -23.81
CA VAL A 314 15.95 -7.58 -24.89
C VAL A 314 16.76 -7.17 -26.12
N TYR A 315 16.46 -7.74 -27.28
CA TYR A 315 17.23 -7.51 -28.50
C TYR A 315 16.36 -7.60 -29.74
N LYS A 316 16.80 -6.94 -30.81
CA LYS A 316 16.11 -6.88 -32.11
C LYS A 316 16.72 -7.89 -33.09
N THR A 317 15.87 -8.49 -33.91
CA THR A 317 16.22 -9.34 -35.07
C THR A 317 15.39 -8.89 -36.27
N SER A 318 15.68 -9.46 -37.46
CA SER A 318 14.84 -9.27 -38.65
C SER A 318 13.39 -9.74 -38.45
N GLN A 319 13.14 -10.61 -37.46
CA GLN A 319 11.82 -11.17 -37.16
C GLN A 319 11.09 -10.47 -35.99
N GLY A 320 11.69 -9.45 -35.38
CA GLY A 320 11.06 -8.65 -34.31
C GLY A 320 11.94 -8.43 -33.08
N ILE A 321 11.31 -8.03 -31.97
CA ILE A 321 11.98 -7.85 -30.68
C ILE A 321 11.77 -9.11 -29.84
N PHE A 322 12.86 -9.64 -29.31
CA PHE A 322 12.90 -10.84 -28.49
C PHE A 322 13.48 -10.54 -27.12
N ALA A 323 13.06 -11.31 -26.12
CA ALA A 323 13.51 -11.15 -24.75
C ALA A 323 13.86 -12.51 -24.13
N ASN A 324 15.05 -12.61 -23.53
CA ASN A 324 15.47 -13.78 -22.78
C ASN A 324 15.57 -13.42 -21.29
N ARG A 325 15.07 -14.31 -20.43
CA ARG A 325 15.13 -14.12 -18.98
C ARG A 325 16.34 -14.83 -18.40
N TYR A 326 17.03 -14.16 -17.50
CA TYR A 326 18.20 -14.67 -16.80
C TYR A 326 18.06 -14.46 -15.29
N GLY A 327 18.83 -15.20 -14.52
CA GLY A 327 18.93 -15.06 -13.08
C GLY A 327 20.35 -15.28 -12.58
N ILE A 328 20.80 -14.47 -11.62
CA ILE A 328 22.05 -14.71 -10.88
C ILE A 328 21.71 -15.19 -9.47
N ASN A 329 22.25 -16.33 -9.04
CA ASN A 329 22.02 -16.81 -7.68
C ASN A 329 22.93 -16.08 -6.67
N THR A 330 22.77 -16.38 -5.37
CA THR A 330 23.59 -15.77 -4.30
C THR A 330 25.08 -16.11 -4.37
N GLU A 331 25.47 -17.11 -5.16
CA GLU A 331 26.88 -17.48 -5.39
C GLU A 331 27.49 -16.76 -6.61
N GLY A 332 26.72 -15.90 -7.29
CA GLY A 332 27.16 -15.20 -8.49
C GLY A 332 27.12 -16.03 -9.78
N LYS A 333 26.48 -17.21 -9.77
CA LYS A 333 26.34 -18.05 -10.98
C LYS A 333 25.17 -17.58 -11.83
N LEU A 334 25.39 -17.51 -13.14
CA LEU A 334 24.38 -17.11 -14.14
C LEU A 334 23.53 -18.31 -14.58
N TYR A 335 22.24 -18.07 -14.74
CA TYR A 335 21.28 -19.03 -15.25
C TYR A 335 20.36 -18.37 -16.28
N LYS A 336 20.00 -19.12 -17.31
CA LYS A 336 18.97 -18.77 -18.29
C LYS A 336 17.66 -19.47 -17.92
N PHE A 337 16.57 -18.73 -18.00
CA PHE A 337 15.25 -19.19 -17.58
C PHE A 337 14.30 -19.30 -18.77
N PHE A 338 13.65 -20.44 -18.85
CA PHE A 338 12.65 -20.79 -19.85
C PHE A 338 11.32 -21.13 -19.17
N ASP A 339 10.24 -21.22 -19.93
CA ASP A 339 8.89 -21.47 -19.39
C ASP A 339 8.80 -22.76 -18.55
N SER A 340 9.67 -23.74 -18.82
CA SER A 340 9.70 -25.05 -18.13
C SER A 340 11.09 -25.53 -17.70
N GLN A 341 12.16 -24.77 -17.94
CA GLN A 341 13.55 -25.20 -17.70
C GLN A 341 14.42 -24.06 -17.19
N ILE A 342 15.49 -24.42 -16.46
CA ILE A 342 16.54 -23.52 -15.99
C ILE A 342 17.86 -24.12 -16.42
N GLU A 343 18.67 -23.34 -17.13
CA GLU A 343 19.97 -23.76 -17.63
C GLU A 343 21.07 -22.92 -16.98
N LYS A 344 22.10 -23.55 -16.45
CA LYS A 344 23.26 -22.84 -15.92
C LYS A 344 24.13 -22.37 -17.07
N MET A 345 24.57 -21.11 -17.02
CA MET A 345 25.52 -20.54 -17.95
C MET A 345 26.85 -20.26 -17.27
N ASP A 346 27.93 -20.39 -18.01
CA ASP A 346 29.26 -20.02 -17.54
C ASP A 346 29.52 -18.53 -17.82
N ILE A 347 29.99 -17.85 -16.78
CA ILE A 347 30.56 -16.50 -16.90
C ILE A 347 32.05 -16.73 -17.12
N ASP A 348 32.55 -16.33 -18.28
CA ASP A 348 33.97 -16.48 -18.59
C ASP A 348 34.82 -15.34 -18.00
N SER A 349 36.12 -15.37 -18.31
CA SER A 349 37.07 -14.37 -17.83
C SER A 349 36.78 -12.95 -18.33
N GLU A 350 36.02 -12.80 -19.41
CA GLU A 350 35.63 -11.49 -19.98
C GLU A 350 34.39 -10.89 -19.27
N GLY A 351 33.76 -11.65 -18.37
CA GLY A 351 32.68 -11.18 -17.53
C GLY A 351 31.29 -11.43 -18.10
N ILE A 352 30.28 -11.00 -17.33
CA ILE A 352 28.90 -11.40 -17.61
C ILE A 352 28.33 -10.77 -18.87
N ILE A 353 28.75 -9.56 -19.22
CA ILE A 353 28.26 -8.86 -20.42
C ILE A 353 28.72 -9.61 -21.67
N ALA A 354 29.99 -10.02 -21.74
CA ALA A 354 30.52 -10.81 -22.84
C ALA A 354 29.83 -12.18 -22.96
N ALA A 355 29.52 -12.82 -21.82
CA ALA A 355 28.75 -14.06 -21.80
C ALA A 355 27.33 -13.88 -22.36
N LEU A 356 26.65 -12.79 -22.00
CA LEU A 356 25.33 -12.44 -22.54
C LEU A 356 25.40 -12.09 -24.03
N GLU A 357 26.42 -11.35 -24.48
CA GLU A 357 26.63 -11.00 -25.88
C GLU A 357 26.72 -12.24 -26.77
N ARG A 358 27.61 -13.18 -26.44
CA ARG A 358 27.79 -14.41 -27.21
C ARG A 358 26.50 -15.21 -27.27
N GLU A 359 25.83 -15.36 -26.13
CA GLU A 359 24.56 -16.09 -26.06
C GLU A 359 23.46 -15.44 -26.91
N ILE A 360 23.37 -14.11 -26.87
CA ILE A 360 22.39 -13.36 -27.66
C ILE A 360 22.73 -13.47 -29.15
N VAL A 361 23.99 -13.37 -29.56
CA VAL A 361 24.41 -13.57 -30.95
C VAL A 361 24.00 -14.96 -31.46
N ILE A 362 24.30 -16.01 -30.69
CA ILE A 362 23.89 -17.39 -31.02
C ILE A 362 22.36 -17.47 -31.13
N THR A 363 21.64 -16.91 -30.17
CA THR A 363 20.17 -16.93 -30.18
C THR A 363 19.59 -16.16 -31.37
N LYS A 364 20.15 -14.99 -31.74
CA LYS A 364 19.76 -14.23 -32.93
C LYS A 364 19.94 -15.06 -34.20
N MET A 365 21.08 -15.72 -34.36
CA MET A 365 21.35 -16.58 -35.51
C MET A 365 20.35 -17.74 -35.63
N ILE A 366 19.96 -18.34 -34.51
CA ILE A 366 18.93 -19.41 -34.48
C ILE A 366 17.57 -18.86 -34.90
N ILE A 367 17.17 -17.70 -34.35
CA ILE A 367 15.91 -17.04 -34.69
C ILE A 367 15.87 -16.74 -36.18
N GLU A 368 16.91 -16.09 -36.72
CA GLU A 368 16.97 -15.68 -38.13
C GLU A 368 16.89 -16.85 -39.11
N LYS A 369 17.47 -18.00 -38.76
CA LYS A 369 17.43 -19.23 -39.57
C LYS A 369 16.16 -20.05 -39.41
N THR A 370 15.30 -19.72 -38.44
CA THR A 370 14.10 -20.50 -38.16
C THR A 370 12.89 -19.89 -38.89
N GLU A 371 12.38 -20.60 -39.91
CA GLU A 371 11.21 -20.16 -40.69
C GLU A 371 9.90 -20.16 -39.88
N ASN A 372 9.80 -21.08 -38.91
CA ASN A 372 8.63 -21.19 -38.06
C ASN A 372 9.01 -20.97 -36.59
N LEU A 373 8.89 -19.72 -36.14
CA LEU A 373 9.16 -19.30 -34.77
C LEU A 373 8.44 -20.12 -33.69
N SER A 374 7.31 -20.77 -34.02
CA SER A 374 6.62 -21.67 -33.09
C SER A 374 7.36 -22.97 -32.79
N LYS A 375 8.38 -23.30 -33.59
CA LYS A 375 9.30 -24.43 -33.37
C LYS A 375 10.53 -24.04 -32.54
N ILE A 376 10.72 -22.77 -32.21
CA ILE A 376 11.77 -22.34 -31.28
C ILE A 376 11.27 -22.71 -29.87
N PRO A 377 12.02 -23.54 -29.12
CA PRO A 377 11.56 -24.09 -27.83
C PRO A 377 11.39 -23.04 -26.72
N TRP A 378 11.77 -21.78 -26.95
CA TRP A 378 11.81 -20.70 -25.98
C TRP A 378 10.92 -19.53 -26.44
N LYS A 379 9.62 -19.54 -26.12
CA LYS A 379 8.71 -18.43 -26.45
C LYS A 379 8.82 -17.30 -25.42
N SER A 380 9.48 -16.20 -25.77
CA SER A 380 9.02 -14.87 -25.35
C SER A 380 8.03 -14.37 -26.39
N GLN A 381 6.81 -14.01 -25.97
CA GLN A 381 5.84 -13.43 -26.90
C GLN A 381 6.28 -12.03 -27.35
N PRO A 382 6.01 -11.63 -28.60
CA PRO A 382 6.23 -10.26 -29.04
C PRO A 382 5.33 -9.30 -28.26
N GLU A 383 5.91 -8.24 -27.70
CA GLU A 383 5.13 -7.12 -27.17
C GLU A 383 4.39 -6.47 -28.36
N LYS A 384 3.05 -6.42 -28.28
CA LYS A 384 2.22 -5.78 -29.31
C LYS A 384 2.53 -4.28 -29.34
N LYS A 385 2.81 -3.76 -30.54
CA LYS A 385 2.71 -2.33 -30.85
C LYS A 385 1.35 -1.81 -30.37
N ILE A 386 1.37 -0.91 -29.39
CA ILE A 386 0.27 0.03 -29.20
C ILE A 386 0.45 1.06 -30.32
N ILE A 387 -0.45 1.02 -31.29
CA ILE A 387 -0.57 2.06 -32.31
C ILE A 387 -1.38 3.18 -31.65
N ASP A 388 -0.86 4.39 -31.75
CA ASP A 388 -1.48 5.64 -31.32
C ASP A 388 -2.97 5.68 -31.71
N LEU A 389 -3.81 5.97 -30.72
CA LEU A 389 -5.11 6.57 -30.92
C LEU A 389 -5.09 7.87 -30.12
N ASP A 390 -4.97 8.96 -30.88
CA ASP A 390 -5.16 10.34 -30.48
C ASP A 390 -6.30 10.47 -29.45
N TYR A 391 -5.96 10.93 -28.25
CA TYR A 391 -6.93 11.50 -27.33
C TYR A 391 -6.75 13.01 -27.35
N GLN A 392 -7.66 13.68 -28.06
CA GLN A 392 -7.86 15.12 -27.93
C GLN A 392 -8.33 15.45 -26.52
N GLU A 393 -7.65 16.40 -25.89
CA GLU A 393 -8.13 17.16 -24.75
C GLU A 393 -9.49 17.78 -25.08
N ASN A 394 -10.49 17.55 -24.22
CA ASN A 394 -11.56 18.49 -23.99
C ASN A 394 -11.84 18.50 -22.49
N GLY A 395 -11.50 19.62 -21.85
CA GLY A 395 -11.80 19.87 -20.46
C GLY A 395 -13.29 20.14 -20.26
N GLU A 396 -13.80 19.82 -19.08
CA GLU A 396 -15.00 20.45 -18.53
C GLU A 396 -15.09 20.29 -17.00
N LYS A 397 -14.88 21.44 -16.35
CA LYS A 397 -15.55 22.02 -15.16
C LYS A 397 -15.99 21.11 -14.01
N GLU A 398 -15.35 21.37 -12.87
CA GLU A 398 -15.77 21.02 -11.52
C GLU A 398 -17.17 21.58 -11.20
N ALA A 399 -18.01 20.75 -10.59
CA ALA A 399 -19.22 21.17 -9.90
C ALA A 399 -19.05 20.92 -8.40
N GLU A 400 -19.04 22.01 -7.65
CA GLU A 400 -19.01 22.08 -6.19
C GLU A 400 -20.18 21.30 -5.58
N THR A 401 -19.90 20.48 -4.56
CA THR A 401 -20.93 20.03 -3.61
C THR A 401 -20.45 20.22 -2.18
N ASN A 402 -21.18 21.06 -1.44
CA ASN A 402 -21.01 21.37 -0.02
C ASN A 402 -21.07 20.12 0.87
N PRO A 403 -20.12 19.91 1.80
CA PRO A 403 -20.25 18.90 2.84
C PRO A 403 -20.77 19.54 4.13
N SER A 404 -22.09 19.71 4.22
CA SER A 404 -22.76 19.88 5.50
C SER A 404 -23.83 18.81 5.60
N GLU A 405 -23.56 17.83 6.46
CA GLU A 405 -24.44 16.78 7.02
C GLU A 405 -23.82 15.40 6.86
N LEU A 406 -23.29 14.87 7.97
CA LEU A 406 -23.46 13.50 8.48
C LEU A 406 -22.32 13.14 9.43
N PHE A 407 -22.40 13.69 10.66
CA PHE A 407 -21.83 13.05 11.84
C PHE A 407 -22.95 12.34 12.60
N THR A 408 -22.77 11.05 12.85
CA THR A 408 -23.15 10.44 14.13
C THR A 408 -22.28 9.20 14.35
N PRO A 409 -21.56 9.09 15.48
CA PRO A 409 -20.65 7.97 15.75
C PRO A 409 -21.43 6.80 16.37
N MET A 410 -21.13 5.57 15.95
CA MET A 410 -21.47 4.38 16.74
C MET A 410 -20.21 3.84 17.40
N THR A 411 -20.15 4.05 18.71
CA THR A 411 -19.35 3.29 19.66
C THR A 411 -19.66 1.81 19.54
N ASN A 412 -18.63 0.95 19.48
CA ASN A 412 -18.64 -0.33 20.19
C ASN A 412 -17.23 -0.90 20.35
N SER A 413 -16.86 -1.06 21.62
CA SER A 413 -15.74 -1.85 22.10
C SER A 413 -15.82 -3.29 21.62
N PHE A 414 -14.72 -3.86 21.14
CA PHE A 414 -14.53 -5.30 21.14
C PHE A 414 -13.19 -5.67 21.75
N HIS A 415 -13.29 -6.46 22.82
CA HIS A 415 -12.20 -7.11 23.52
C HIS A 415 -11.37 -8.03 22.62
N SER A 416 -10.13 -8.19 23.06
CA SER A 416 -9.07 -9.07 22.58
C SER A 416 -9.48 -10.53 22.37
N SER A 417 -9.22 -11.06 21.16
CA SER A 417 -8.57 -12.37 20.95
C SER A 417 -8.27 -12.59 19.45
N ASP A 418 -7.22 -13.37 19.18
CA ASP A 418 -6.70 -13.85 17.88
C ASP A 418 -5.76 -12.95 17.05
N ARG A 419 -4.47 -13.02 17.42
CA ARG A 419 -3.30 -12.77 16.55
C ARG A 419 -3.12 -13.90 15.52
N ARG A 420 -4.02 -13.98 14.55
CA ARG A 420 -3.75 -14.55 13.21
C ARG A 420 -4.29 -13.55 12.21
N GLU A 421 -3.45 -13.12 11.29
CA GLU A 421 -3.83 -12.25 10.19
C GLU A 421 -5.06 -12.86 9.50
N ASN A 422 -6.23 -12.23 9.69
CA ASN A 422 -7.48 -12.80 9.21
C ASN A 422 -7.49 -12.65 7.68
N LYS A 423 -7.03 -13.68 6.96
CA LYS A 423 -6.93 -13.72 5.49
C LYS A 423 -8.24 -13.30 4.81
N GLN A 424 -9.38 -13.55 5.46
CA GLN A 424 -10.68 -13.03 5.04
C GLN A 424 -10.67 -11.50 4.93
N LYS A 425 -10.20 -10.80 5.97
CA LYS A 425 -10.12 -9.33 6.00
C LYS A 425 -9.21 -8.78 4.89
N SER A 426 -8.06 -9.43 4.65
CA SER A 426 -7.15 -9.04 3.58
C SER A 426 -7.80 -9.15 2.19
N LEU A 427 -8.44 -10.29 1.89
CA LEU A 427 -9.16 -10.48 0.62
C LEU A 427 -10.38 -9.57 0.48
N CYS A 428 -11.12 -9.33 1.57
CA CYS A 428 -12.23 -8.37 1.58
C CYS A 428 -11.75 -6.94 1.29
N SER A 429 -10.58 -6.57 1.81
CA SER A 429 -9.95 -5.28 1.53
C SER A 429 -9.61 -5.17 0.04
N GLN A 430 -8.98 -6.19 -0.55
CA GLN A 430 -8.69 -6.25 -1.99
C GLN A 430 -9.95 -6.15 -2.86
N LEU A 431 -11.05 -6.76 -2.44
CA LEU A 431 -12.33 -6.61 -3.14
C LEU A 431 -12.83 -5.16 -3.08
N ARG A 432 -12.82 -4.53 -1.90
CA ARG A 432 -13.36 -3.18 -1.71
C ARG A 432 -12.52 -2.08 -2.35
N SER A 433 -11.21 -2.29 -2.50
CA SER A 433 -10.29 -1.33 -3.11
C SER A 433 -10.18 -1.45 -4.63
N CYS A 434 -10.77 -2.48 -5.24
CA CYS A 434 -10.66 -2.65 -6.69
C CYS A 434 -11.66 -1.75 -7.43
N LYS A 435 -11.27 -1.27 -8.62
CA LYS A 435 -12.12 -0.43 -9.48
C LYS A 435 -13.46 -1.07 -9.92
N PHE A 436 -13.59 -2.39 -9.76
CA PHE A 436 -14.82 -3.12 -10.06
C PHE A 436 -15.83 -3.05 -8.90
N PHE A 437 -15.42 -2.60 -7.71
CA PHE A 437 -16.27 -2.62 -6.53
C PHE A 437 -17.14 -1.38 -6.39
N VAL A 438 -18.40 -1.60 -6.02
CA VAL A 438 -19.39 -0.55 -5.78
C VAL A 438 -20.11 -0.83 -4.45
N SER A 439 -20.12 0.18 -3.56
CA SER A 439 -20.58 0.05 -2.18
C SER A 439 -22.10 0.15 -1.99
N ARG A 440 -22.82 0.77 -2.93
CA ARG A 440 -24.28 0.92 -2.95
C ARG A 440 -24.80 0.76 -4.38
N ILE A 441 -25.90 0.03 -4.57
CA ILE A 441 -26.55 -0.07 -5.87
C ILE A 441 -28.05 0.17 -5.72
N ASN A 442 -28.54 1.17 -6.45
CA ASN A 442 -29.95 1.30 -6.81
C ASN A 442 -30.22 0.78 -8.24
N ASN A 443 -29.21 0.70 -9.13
CA ASN A 443 -29.28 0.06 -10.45
C ASN A 443 -27.88 -0.37 -10.96
N ALA A 444 -27.61 -1.68 -11.05
CA ALA A 444 -26.29 -2.21 -11.43
C ALA A 444 -25.96 -2.03 -12.92
N GLU A 445 -26.97 -1.94 -13.78
CA GLU A 445 -26.79 -1.78 -15.23
C GLU A 445 -26.25 -0.38 -15.58
N SER A 446 -26.81 0.64 -14.92
CA SER A 446 -26.38 2.03 -15.12
C SER A 446 -24.89 2.21 -14.82
N GLU A 447 -24.38 1.55 -13.78
CA GLU A 447 -22.96 1.63 -13.41
C GLU A 447 -22.05 0.85 -14.38
N LEU A 448 -22.48 -0.33 -14.85
CA LEU A 448 -21.77 -1.09 -15.89
C LEU A 448 -21.62 -0.27 -17.17
N ASN A 449 -22.72 0.36 -17.62
CA ASN A 449 -22.74 1.17 -18.84
C ASN A 449 -21.94 2.46 -18.67
N LYS A 450 -22.11 3.19 -17.55
CA LYS A 450 -21.42 4.46 -17.28
C LYS A 450 -19.90 4.29 -17.20
N LYS A 451 -19.42 3.24 -16.54
CA LYS A 451 -17.99 3.00 -16.31
C LYS A 451 -17.33 2.12 -17.38
N GLN A 452 -18.11 1.63 -18.35
CA GLN A 452 -17.66 0.68 -19.38
C GLN A 452 -16.89 -0.51 -18.79
N LEU A 453 -17.36 -1.04 -17.66
CA LEU A 453 -16.69 -2.13 -16.95
C LEU A 453 -17.18 -3.50 -17.44
N PRO A 454 -16.30 -4.51 -17.56
CA PRO A 454 -16.69 -5.85 -17.97
C PRO A 454 -17.55 -6.57 -16.92
N PHE A 455 -17.43 -6.17 -15.65
CA PHE A 455 -18.27 -6.62 -14.54
C PHE A 455 -18.12 -5.66 -13.35
N LEU A 456 -19.02 -5.78 -12.38
CA LEU A 456 -18.97 -5.12 -11.08
C LEU A 456 -18.89 -6.13 -9.94
N ILE A 457 -18.46 -5.68 -8.78
CA ILE A 457 -18.45 -6.40 -7.50
C ILE A 457 -19.24 -5.54 -6.51
N ARG A 458 -20.12 -6.16 -5.72
CA ARG A 458 -20.89 -5.45 -4.69
C ARG A 458 -21.08 -6.32 -3.45
N PRO A 459 -21.38 -5.72 -2.28
CA PRO A 459 -21.86 -6.48 -1.14
C PRO A 459 -23.08 -7.33 -1.53
N SER A 460 -23.07 -8.60 -1.13
CA SER A 460 -24.22 -9.48 -1.33
C SER A 460 -25.34 -9.06 -0.38
N ARG A 461 -26.59 -9.10 -0.85
CA ARG A 461 -27.76 -8.94 0.03
C ARG A 461 -27.98 -10.15 0.93
N ALA A 462 -27.49 -11.32 0.53
CA ALA A 462 -27.49 -12.50 1.39
C ALA A 462 -26.41 -12.36 2.47
N THR A 463 -26.80 -12.58 3.73
CA THR A 463 -25.92 -12.56 4.90
C THR A 463 -25.52 -13.98 5.30
N SER A 464 -24.28 -14.17 5.73
CA SER A 464 -23.80 -15.41 6.33
C SER A 464 -22.92 -15.11 7.54
N ASN A 465 -23.00 -15.94 8.58
CA ASN A 465 -22.12 -15.86 9.75
C ASN A 465 -20.76 -16.54 9.50
N GLU A 466 -20.67 -17.34 8.43
CA GLU A 466 -19.49 -18.14 8.07
C GLU A 466 -18.65 -17.45 7.00
N TYR A 467 -19.30 -16.76 6.05
CA TYR A 467 -18.67 -16.17 4.89
C TYR A 467 -18.89 -14.66 4.81
N TYR A 468 -17.88 -13.93 4.34
CA TYR A 468 -18.07 -12.59 3.82
C TYR A 468 -18.66 -12.69 2.41
N MET A 469 -19.95 -12.38 2.28
CA MET A 469 -20.70 -12.57 1.05
C MET A 469 -20.60 -11.36 0.12
N PHE A 470 -20.34 -11.60 -1.16
CA PHE A 470 -20.35 -10.58 -2.20
C PHE A 470 -20.95 -11.13 -3.51
N THR A 471 -21.31 -10.25 -4.43
CA THR A 471 -21.91 -10.60 -5.71
C THR A 471 -21.14 -9.89 -6.82
N THR A 472 -20.82 -10.63 -7.88
CA THR A 472 -20.33 -10.03 -9.13
C THR A 472 -21.49 -9.91 -10.11
N VAL A 473 -21.47 -8.84 -10.92
CA VAL A 473 -22.52 -8.53 -11.89
C VAL A 473 -21.88 -8.33 -13.25
N CYS A 474 -22.31 -9.06 -14.27
CA CYS A 474 -21.84 -8.88 -15.65
C CYS A 474 -23.02 -8.67 -16.61
N LYS A 475 -22.74 -8.01 -17.73
CA LYS A 475 -23.70 -7.79 -18.82
C LYS A 475 -23.34 -8.70 -20.00
N THR A 476 -24.34 -9.32 -20.57
CA THR A 476 -24.24 -10.23 -21.74
C THR A 476 -25.26 -9.81 -22.79
N SER A 477 -25.20 -10.40 -23.99
CA SER A 477 -26.22 -10.21 -25.03
C SER A 477 -27.63 -10.65 -24.57
N LYS A 478 -27.70 -11.47 -23.52
CA LYS A 478 -28.93 -12.05 -22.97
C LYS A 478 -29.42 -11.38 -21.69
N GLY A 479 -28.80 -10.27 -21.29
CA GLY A 479 -29.15 -9.50 -20.09
C GLY A 479 -28.07 -9.52 -19.01
N ILE A 480 -28.48 -9.17 -17.79
CA ILE A 480 -27.59 -9.01 -16.63
C ILE A 480 -27.59 -10.27 -15.79
N PHE A 481 -26.38 -10.74 -15.46
CA PHE A 481 -26.20 -11.94 -14.65
C PHE A 481 -25.44 -11.61 -13.36
N ASN A 482 -25.88 -12.24 -12.27
CA ASN A 482 -25.29 -12.08 -10.94
C ASN A 482 -24.68 -13.41 -10.50
N HIS A 483 -23.42 -13.38 -10.04
CA HIS A 483 -22.77 -14.55 -9.46
C HIS A 483 -22.40 -14.28 -8.01
N ARG A 484 -22.79 -15.18 -7.11
CA ARG A 484 -22.59 -15.00 -5.67
C ARG A 484 -21.35 -15.74 -5.20
N TYR A 485 -20.57 -15.06 -4.36
CA TYR A 485 -19.35 -15.59 -3.77
C TYR A 485 -19.30 -15.32 -2.28
N GLY A 486 -18.45 -16.07 -1.59
CA GLY A 486 -18.18 -15.90 -0.17
C GLY A 486 -16.74 -16.22 0.17
N ILE A 487 -16.15 -15.47 1.09
CA ILE A 487 -14.81 -15.76 1.62
C ILE A 487 -14.97 -16.24 3.05
N ASP A 488 -14.45 -17.41 3.40
CA ASP A 488 -14.47 -17.90 4.79
C ASP A 488 -13.43 -17.17 5.67
N ARG A 489 -13.47 -17.40 7.00
CA ARG A 489 -12.50 -16.80 7.94
C ARG A 489 -11.03 -17.20 7.68
N LYS A 490 -10.80 -18.27 6.92
CA LYS A 490 -9.46 -18.77 6.55
C LYS A 490 -8.94 -18.17 5.24
N GLY A 491 -9.76 -17.37 4.54
CA GLY A 491 -9.42 -16.76 3.25
C GLY A 491 -9.62 -17.68 2.05
N ASN A 492 -10.43 -18.74 2.16
CA ASN A 492 -10.85 -19.54 1.02
C ASN A 492 -12.03 -18.87 0.32
N LEU A 493 -11.99 -18.81 -1.02
CA LEU A 493 -13.08 -18.31 -1.85
C LEU A 493 -14.02 -19.45 -2.23
N TYR A 494 -15.32 -19.16 -2.20
CA TYR A 494 -16.38 -20.07 -2.61
C TYR A 494 -17.34 -19.37 -3.56
N SER A 495 -17.81 -20.09 -4.58
CA SER A 495 -18.96 -19.72 -5.39
C SER A 495 -20.21 -20.41 -4.85
N PHE A 496 -21.35 -19.73 -4.97
CA PHE A 496 -22.65 -20.23 -4.54
C PHE A 496 -23.57 -20.28 -5.76
N ASP A 497 -23.95 -21.48 -6.15
CA ASP A 497 -24.90 -21.75 -7.22
C ASP A 497 -26.02 -22.69 -6.73
N LYS A 498 -26.86 -23.16 -7.64
CA LYS A 498 -27.98 -24.08 -7.35
C LYS A 498 -27.53 -25.49 -6.95
N ASP A 499 -26.34 -25.89 -7.38
CA ASP A 499 -25.78 -27.23 -7.16
C ASP A 499 -24.98 -27.29 -5.84
N GLY A 500 -24.73 -26.13 -5.24
CA GLY A 500 -24.28 -25.97 -3.87
C GLY A 500 -23.17 -24.94 -3.72
N THR A 501 -22.35 -25.14 -2.69
CA THR A 501 -21.17 -24.29 -2.43
C THR A 501 -19.94 -24.96 -3.01
N GLN A 502 -19.27 -24.31 -3.95
CA GLN A 502 -18.05 -24.83 -4.58
C GLN A 502 -16.84 -23.98 -4.18
N LYS A 503 -15.71 -24.64 -3.89
CA LYS A 503 -14.46 -23.93 -3.55
C LYS A 503 -13.76 -23.46 -4.82
N VAL A 504 -13.42 -22.18 -4.86
CA VAL A 504 -12.68 -21.55 -5.97
C VAL A 504 -11.23 -21.32 -5.56
N ASN A 505 -10.30 -21.81 -6.35
CA ASN A 505 -8.88 -21.64 -6.09
C ASN A 505 -8.43 -20.24 -6.49
N ILE A 506 -7.96 -19.45 -5.52
CA ILE A 506 -7.43 -18.11 -5.77
C ILE A 506 -6.09 -18.24 -6.51
N MET A 507 -6.01 -17.63 -7.70
CA MET A 507 -4.82 -17.60 -8.53
C MET A 507 -3.67 -16.85 -7.82
N PRO A 508 -2.39 -17.13 -8.15
CA PRO A 508 -1.25 -16.38 -7.62
C PRO A 508 -1.32 -14.86 -7.87
N LYS A 509 -2.03 -14.45 -8.93
CA LYS A 509 -2.30 -13.03 -9.27
C LYS A 509 -3.42 -12.40 -8.43
N GLY A 510 -3.95 -13.10 -7.43
CA GLY A 510 -4.93 -12.58 -6.46
C GLY A 510 -6.40 -12.81 -6.82
N ILE A 511 -7.28 -12.40 -5.90
CA ILE A 511 -8.73 -12.64 -5.98
C ILE A 511 -9.38 -11.95 -7.16
N ILE A 512 -8.94 -10.74 -7.54
CA ILE A 512 -9.51 -10.01 -8.68
C ILE A 512 -9.19 -10.70 -10.01
N ALA A 513 -7.97 -11.21 -10.19
CA ALA A 513 -7.61 -11.99 -11.37
C ALA A 513 -8.40 -13.30 -11.45
N THR A 514 -8.63 -13.93 -10.30
CA THR A 514 -9.48 -15.12 -10.18
C THR A 514 -10.91 -14.83 -10.63
N LEU A 515 -11.53 -13.77 -10.09
CA LEU A 515 -12.90 -13.38 -10.46
C LEU A 515 -13.01 -12.97 -11.93
N LYS A 516 -12.02 -12.27 -12.50
CA LYS A 516 -11.98 -11.96 -13.94
C LYS A 516 -12.07 -13.22 -14.79
N LYS A 517 -11.26 -14.23 -14.46
CA LYS A 517 -11.25 -15.51 -15.18
C LYS A 517 -12.60 -16.21 -15.06
N GLU A 518 -13.09 -16.37 -13.83
CA GLU A 518 -14.39 -17.00 -13.56
C GLU A 518 -15.53 -16.33 -14.34
N ILE A 519 -15.60 -15.00 -14.31
CA ILE A 519 -16.66 -14.24 -14.98
C ILE A 519 -16.57 -14.36 -16.50
N VAL A 520 -15.37 -14.36 -17.09
CA VAL A 520 -15.20 -14.58 -18.54
C VAL A 520 -15.68 -15.97 -18.94
N GLU A 521 -15.33 -17.01 -18.17
CA GLU A 521 -15.77 -18.37 -18.45
C GLU A 521 -17.29 -18.54 -18.31
N GLN A 522 -17.89 -17.94 -17.28
CA GLN A 522 -19.35 -17.97 -17.09
C GLN A 522 -20.08 -17.17 -18.16
N THR A 523 -19.55 -15.99 -18.55
CA THR A 523 -20.10 -15.17 -19.63
C THR A 523 -20.09 -15.95 -20.95
N GLN A 524 -18.99 -16.63 -21.28
CA GLN A 524 -18.92 -17.46 -22.49
C GLN A 524 -19.93 -18.62 -22.48
N LYS A 525 -20.21 -19.23 -21.32
CA LYS A 525 -21.25 -20.26 -21.18
C LYS A 525 -22.65 -19.68 -21.40
N ILE A 526 -22.94 -18.52 -20.82
CA ILE A 526 -24.19 -17.78 -21.00
C ILE A 526 -24.40 -17.45 -22.48
N GLU A 527 -23.40 -16.89 -23.15
CA GLU A 527 -23.48 -16.50 -24.56
C GLU A 527 -23.74 -17.70 -25.49
N LYS A 528 -23.19 -18.88 -25.17
CA LYS A 528 -23.34 -20.10 -26.00
C LYS A 528 -24.64 -20.88 -25.80
N ALA A 529 -25.40 -20.64 -24.73
CA ALA A 529 -26.63 -21.38 -24.47
C ALA A 529 -27.77 -21.01 -25.46
N GLN A 530 -28.57 -21.96 -25.93
CA GLN A 530 -29.56 -21.69 -26.98
C GLN A 530 -30.83 -20.99 -26.47
N ASP A 531 -31.13 -21.09 -25.18
CA ASP A 531 -32.32 -20.50 -24.55
C ASP A 531 -31.93 -19.91 -23.18
N VAL A 532 -32.43 -18.71 -22.87
CA VAL A 532 -32.22 -18.04 -21.57
C VAL A 532 -32.82 -18.86 -20.42
N ALA A 533 -33.87 -19.65 -20.67
CA ALA A 533 -34.42 -20.58 -19.69
C ALA A 533 -33.46 -21.72 -19.31
N GLN A 534 -32.46 -22.03 -20.15
CA GLN A 534 -31.37 -22.97 -19.86
C GLN A 534 -30.22 -22.30 -19.06
N ILE A 535 -30.26 -20.97 -18.91
CA ILE A 535 -29.26 -20.13 -18.24
C ILE A 535 -29.88 -19.64 -16.92
N THR A 536 -29.76 -20.45 -15.88
CA THR A 536 -30.47 -20.25 -14.61
C THR A 536 -30.26 -18.87 -13.94
N TRP A 537 -31.26 -18.00 -14.12
CA TRP A 537 -32.05 -17.10 -13.22
C TRP A 537 -31.40 -15.98 -12.36
N ILE A 538 -32.04 -14.81 -12.45
CA ILE A 538 -31.72 -13.45 -11.94
C ILE A 538 -32.32 -13.21 -10.52
N PRO A 539 -31.66 -12.51 -9.58
CA PRO A 539 -32.26 -12.06 -8.32
C PRO A 539 -32.81 -10.61 -8.37
N GLU A 540 -34.04 -10.42 -7.90
CA GLU A 540 -34.78 -9.14 -7.82
C GLU A 540 -34.08 -8.01 -7.03
N GLU A 541 -34.17 -6.80 -7.58
CA GLU A 541 -34.09 -5.52 -6.87
C GLU A 541 -35.42 -5.25 -6.17
N ASP A 542 -35.44 -5.29 -4.82
CA ASP A 542 -36.68 -5.06 -4.10
C ASP A 542 -36.79 -3.65 -3.52
N LYS A 543 -38.01 -3.13 -3.65
CA LYS A 543 -38.45 -1.77 -3.40
C LYS A 543 -38.46 -1.44 -1.89
N SER A 544 -38.36 -0.14 -1.61
CA SER A 544 -38.43 0.61 -0.34
C SER A 544 -39.31 0.03 0.79
N PRO A 545 -39.01 0.34 2.08
CA PRO A 545 -39.34 -0.47 3.24
C PRO A 545 -40.70 -0.11 3.84
N ASN A 546 -41.49 -1.12 4.19
CA ASN A 546 -42.53 -1.01 5.21
C ASN A 546 -42.89 -2.41 5.71
N SER A 547 -42.28 -2.85 6.81
CA SER A 547 -43.00 -3.55 7.88
C SER A 547 -42.07 -3.87 9.04
N SER A 548 -42.41 -3.29 10.17
CA SER A 548 -41.95 -3.64 11.49
C SER A 548 -42.39 -5.06 11.86
N THR A 549 -41.48 -5.97 12.19
CA THR A 549 -41.69 -6.96 13.28
C THR A 549 -40.41 -7.74 13.64
N LYS A 550 -40.17 -7.84 14.96
CA LYS A 550 -39.19 -8.72 15.60
C LYS A 550 -39.53 -10.20 15.33
N ARG A 551 -38.53 -11.06 15.05
CA ARG A 551 -38.22 -12.31 15.81
C ARG A 551 -37.20 -13.24 15.10
N LYS A 552 -36.16 -13.58 15.87
CA LYS A 552 -35.53 -14.90 16.15
C LYS A 552 -35.37 -15.95 15.04
N ASN A 553 -34.11 -16.42 14.91
CA ASN A 553 -33.65 -17.77 14.52
C ASN A 553 -34.64 -18.61 13.68
N LYS A 554 -34.55 -18.50 12.35
CA LYS A 554 -34.99 -19.55 11.43
C LYS A 554 -33.93 -19.76 10.35
N LYS A 555 -33.65 -21.04 10.04
CA LYS A 555 -32.89 -21.45 8.84
C LYS A 555 -33.64 -20.91 7.60
N PRO A 556 -32.96 -20.42 6.56
CA PRO A 556 -33.64 -19.88 5.39
C PRO A 556 -34.32 -21.00 4.60
N GLU A 557 -35.65 -21.00 4.62
CA GLU A 557 -36.52 -21.67 3.64
C GLU A 557 -36.66 -20.78 2.40
N TRP A 558 -36.75 -21.40 1.22
CA TRP A 558 -36.79 -20.74 -0.10
C TRP A 558 -38.17 -20.87 -0.73
N HIS A 559 -38.78 -19.77 -1.18
CA HIS A 559 -39.97 -19.78 -2.04
C HIS A 559 -39.93 -18.67 -3.11
N LEU A 560 -40.56 -18.94 -4.26
CA LEU A 560 -40.41 -18.26 -5.56
C LEU A 560 -41.73 -17.61 -6.00
N LYS A 561 -41.74 -16.36 -6.50
CA LYS A 561 -42.84 -15.74 -7.29
C LYS A 561 -42.28 -14.70 -8.29
N PHE A 562 -42.98 -14.47 -9.39
CA PHE A 562 -42.58 -13.64 -10.55
C PHE A 562 -43.60 -12.49 -10.83
N PHE A 563 -43.14 -11.38 -11.43
CA PHE A 563 -43.98 -10.36 -12.12
C PHE A 563 -43.33 -9.91 -13.44
N ASN A 564 -44.12 -9.42 -14.40
CA ASN A 564 -43.72 -9.00 -15.75
C ASN A 564 -43.77 -7.46 -15.97
N GLU A 565 -43.33 -7.03 -17.16
CA GLU A 565 -42.65 -5.77 -17.51
C GLU A 565 -43.38 -4.43 -17.30
N ASN A 566 -44.59 -4.39 -16.74
CA ASN A 566 -45.32 -3.13 -16.51
C ASN A 566 -45.61 -2.79 -15.04
N GLY A 567 -45.10 -3.56 -14.07
CA GLY A 567 -45.02 -3.10 -12.68
C GLY A 567 -46.33 -3.03 -11.87
N ASP A 568 -47.45 -3.61 -12.35
CA ASP A 568 -48.67 -3.78 -11.56
C ASP A 568 -48.92 -5.25 -11.19
N SER A 569 -49.32 -5.48 -9.94
CA SER A 569 -49.65 -6.80 -9.41
C SER A 569 -51.05 -7.24 -9.84
N THR A 570 -51.17 -8.14 -10.81
CA THR A 570 -52.41 -8.89 -10.98
C THR A 570 -52.42 -10.09 -10.05
N GLN A 571 -53.36 -10.08 -9.09
CA GLN A 571 -53.80 -11.31 -8.42
C GLN A 571 -54.33 -12.28 -9.48
N PHE A 572 -53.79 -13.50 -9.53
CA PHE A 572 -54.55 -14.65 -9.98
C PHE A 572 -54.71 -15.61 -8.81
N SER A 573 -55.98 -15.89 -8.55
CA SER A 573 -56.54 -16.79 -7.56
C SER A 573 -55.97 -18.20 -7.66
N GLU A 574 -55.88 -18.85 -6.50
CA GLU A 574 -55.71 -20.29 -6.36
C GLU A 574 -56.68 -21.05 -7.30
N ILE A 575 -56.11 -21.92 -8.14
CA ILE A 575 -56.85 -23.06 -8.67
C ILE A 575 -56.18 -24.29 -8.08
N THR A 576 -56.80 -24.81 -7.03
CA THR A 576 -56.57 -26.16 -6.52
C THR A 576 -57.18 -27.15 -7.52
N PRO A 577 -56.47 -28.21 -7.94
CA PRO A 577 -57.08 -29.25 -8.76
C PRO A 577 -57.91 -30.18 -7.87
N THR A 578 -59.21 -30.31 -8.16
CA THR A 578 -60.09 -31.37 -7.64
C THR A 578 -60.14 -32.51 -8.68
N PRO A 579 -60.13 -33.79 -8.29
CA PRO A 579 -59.88 -34.91 -9.20
C PRO A 579 -61.14 -35.40 -9.93
N CYS A 580 -61.00 -35.71 -11.24
CA CYS A 580 -61.71 -36.76 -12.02
C CYS A 580 -61.24 -36.64 -13.49
N LYS A 581 -60.47 -37.58 -14.05
CA LYS A 581 -60.81 -38.90 -14.63
C LYS A 581 -61.66 -38.85 -15.92
N ASN A 582 -60.94 -39.11 -17.01
CA ASN A 582 -61.26 -39.89 -18.20
C ASN A 582 -62.18 -39.34 -19.31
N ILE A 583 -61.59 -39.41 -20.51
CA ILE A 583 -62.08 -39.30 -21.91
C ILE A 583 -62.16 -37.87 -22.45
#